data_AF-A0A961JRZ6-F1
#
_entry.id   AF-A0A961JRZ6-F1
#
_cell.length_a   1.000
_cell.length_b   1.000
_cell.length_c   1.000
_cell.angle_alpha   90.00
_cell.angle_beta   90.00
_cell.angle_gamma   90.00
#
_symmetry.space_group_name_H-M   'P 1'
#
loop_
_entity.id
_entity.type
_entity.pdbx_description
1 polymer ?
#
loop_
_entity_poly.entity_id
_entity_poly.type
_entity_poly.pdbx_seq_one_letter_code
_entity_poly.pdbx_strand_id
1 'polypeptide(L)'
;ADVSDMRCGFDVTGPAPAQVLAKLSPTDFGRLAPDALRRSRLGQVPAAFWRIPGGFRVIAFRSIEAYLRLLLETAAAPGTWLDPR
;
A
#
# COMPACT_ATOMS: atom_id res chain seq x y z
N ALA A 1 -0.89 18.76 -17.08
CA ALA A 1 -2.10 18.02 -17.50
C ALA A 1 -2.66 17.31 -16.27
N ASP A 2 -3.99 17.26 -16.14
CA ASP A 2 -4.66 16.44 -15.12
C ASP A 2 -4.54 14.96 -15.51
N VAL A 3 -4.12 14.11 -14.56
CA VAL A 3 -3.95 12.65 -14.74
C VAL A 3 -4.65 11.85 -13.64
N SER A 4 -5.57 12.48 -12.91
CA SER A 4 -6.29 11.87 -11.78
C SER A 4 -7.07 10.62 -12.21
N ASP A 5 -7.72 10.65 -13.37
CA ASP A 5 -8.47 9.50 -13.91
C ASP A 5 -7.60 8.29 -14.26
N MET A 6 -6.30 8.49 -14.49
CA MET A 6 -5.35 7.40 -14.75
C MET A 6 -4.93 6.66 -13.48
N ARG A 7 -5.39 7.09 -12.31
CA ARG A 7 -5.00 6.57 -11.00
C ARG A 7 -6.16 5.91 -10.26
N CYS A 8 -5.84 4.87 -9.49
CA CYS A 8 -6.68 4.38 -8.41
C CYS A 8 -5.97 4.62 -7.07
N GLY A 9 -6.75 4.70 -6.00
CA GLY A 9 -6.27 4.93 -4.64
C GLY A 9 -6.93 3.98 -3.64
N PHE A 10 -6.14 3.43 -2.73
CA PHE A 10 -6.63 2.60 -1.62
C PHE A 10 -6.04 3.08 -0.31
N ASP A 11 -6.88 3.36 0.68
CA ASP A 11 -6.43 3.66 2.03
C ASP A 11 -6.33 2.36 2.83
N VAL A 12 -5.13 2.06 3.32
CA VAL A 12 -4.82 0.90 4.15
C VAL A 12 -4.63 1.39 5.57
N THR A 13 -5.65 1.15 6.41
CA THR A 13 -5.74 1.61 7.80
C THR A 13 -6.08 0.44 8.72
N GLY A 14 -6.12 0.69 10.03
CA GLY A 14 -6.44 -0.31 11.05
C GLY A 14 -5.28 -0.57 12.02
N PRO A 15 -5.29 -1.72 12.73
CA PRO A 15 -4.32 -1.97 13.81
C PRO A 15 -2.86 -2.09 13.36
N ALA A 16 -2.59 -2.66 12.18
CA ALA A 16 -1.22 -2.81 11.68
C ALA A 16 -1.11 -2.68 10.14
N PRO A 17 -1.43 -1.51 9.55
CA PRO A 17 -1.42 -1.29 8.10
C PRO A 17 -0.02 -1.46 7.49
N ALA A 18 1.04 -1.15 8.25
CA ALA A 18 2.42 -1.38 7.83
C ALA A 18 2.72 -2.87 7.59
N GLN A 19 2.16 -3.78 8.40
CA GLN A 19 2.37 -5.22 8.21
C GLN A 19 1.68 -5.73 6.94
N VAL A 20 0.47 -5.23 6.63
CA VAL A 20 -0.24 -5.56 5.39
C VAL A 20 0.62 -5.21 4.19
N LEU A 21 1.15 -3.98 4.16
CA LEU A 21 1.95 -3.51 3.02
C LEU A 21 3.35 -4.13 2.96
N ALA A 22 3.97 -4.45 4.10
CA ALA A 22 5.29 -5.09 4.15
C ALA A 22 5.31 -6.50 3.53
N LYS A 23 4.17 -7.19 3.44
CA LYS A 23 4.03 -8.47 2.70
C LYS A 23 4.18 -8.28 1.19
N LEU A 24 3.83 -7.08 0.70
CA LEU A 24 3.66 -6.80 -0.72
C LEU A 24 4.73 -5.86 -1.28
N SER A 25 5.46 -5.14 -0.43
CA SER A 25 6.43 -4.13 -0.86
C SER A 25 7.75 -4.26 -0.09
N PRO A 26 8.91 -4.03 -0.75
CA PRO A 26 10.19 -3.95 -0.05
C PRO A 26 10.35 -2.65 0.76
N THR A 27 9.35 -1.77 0.75
CA THR A 27 9.39 -0.48 1.44
C THR A 27 9.41 -0.68 2.96
N ASP A 28 10.32 0.01 3.65
CA ASP A 28 10.29 0.12 5.11
C ASP A 28 9.23 1.15 5.54
N PHE A 29 8.01 0.68 5.78
CA PHE A 29 6.88 1.52 6.18
C PHE A 29 7.00 2.06 7.61
N GLY A 30 7.79 1.43 8.48
CA GLY A 30 8.04 1.91 9.84
C GLY A 30 8.90 3.18 9.85
N ARG A 31 9.78 3.32 8.85
CA ARG A 31 10.68 4.47 8.69
C ARG A 31 10.17 5.56 7.74
N LEU A 32 9.06 5.34 7.04
CA LEU A 32 8.49 6.36 6.14
C LEU A 32 7.96 7.52 6.98
N ALA A 33 8.52 8.73 6.87
CA ALA A 33 8.09 9.87 7.70
C ALA A 33 6.60 10.25 7.46
N PRO A 34 5.91 10.89 8.44
CA PRO A 34 4.58 11.42 8.22
C PRO A 34 4.52 12.29 6.95
N ASP A 35 3.43 12.17 6.18
CA ASP A 35 3.22 12.87 4.90
C ASP A 35 4.24 12.54 3.79
N ALA A 36 5.18 11.62 4.03
CA ALA A 36 6.14 11.23 3.01
C ALA A 36 5.51 10.33 1.95
N LEU A 37 5.92 10.56 0.70
CA LEU A 37 5.59 9.74 -0.46
C LEU A 37 6.79 8.87 -0.85
N ARG A 38 6.57 7.57 -1.02
CA ARG A 38 7.56 6.63 -1.55
C ARG A 38 7.03 5.92 -2.79
N ARG A 39 7.73 6.02 -3.91
CA ARG A 39 7.51 5.15 -5.07
C ARG A 39 8.27 3.84 -4.87
N SER A 40 7.62 2.73 -5.18
CA SER A 40 8.16 1.37 -5.09
C SER A 40 7.24 0.43 -5.89
N ARG A 41 7.16 -0.83 -5.48
CA ARG A 41 6.22 -1.82 -6.02
C ARG A 41 5.26 -2.34 -4.95
N LEU A 42 4.09 -2.79 -5.37
CA LEU A 42 3.17 -3.62 -4.60
C LEU A 42 2.98 -4.93 -5.39
N GLY A 43 3.45 -6.05 -4.84
CA GLY A 43 3.62 -7.29 -5.60
C GLY A 43 4.58 -7.07 -6.78
N GLN A 44 4.08 -7.27 -8.00
CA GLN A 44 4.87 -7.15 -9.23
C GLN A 44 4.62 -5.84 -10.01
N VAL A 45 3.82 -4.91 -9.46
CA VAL A 45 3.40 -3.70 -10.19
C VAL A 45 3.87 -2.41 -9.51
N PRO A 46 4.10 -1.32 -10.28
CA PRO A 46 4.46 -0.02 -9.72
C PRO A 46 3.35 0.57 -8.84
N ALA A 47 3.72 1.09 -7.69
CA ALA A 47 2.82 1.80 -6.78
C ALA A 47 3.56 2.93 -6.05
N ALA A 48 2.81 3.92 -5.60
CA ALA A 48 3.27 4.91 -4.64
C ALA A 48 2.54 4.71 -3.30
N PHE A 49 3.27 4.94 -2.22
CA PHE A 49 2.79 4.85 -0.85
C PHE A 49 2.92 6.22 -0.20
N TRP A 50 1.81 6.79 0.22
CA TRP A 50 1.78 8.06 0.95
C TRP A 50 1.39 7.79 2.39
N ARG A 51 2.23 8.18 3.35
CA ARG A 51 1.89 8.04 4.78
C ARG A 51 0.85 9.09 5.16
N ILE A 52 -0.34 8.61 5.50
CA ILE A 52 -1.48 9.43 5.95
C ILE A 52 -1.72 9.17 7.46
N PRO A 53 -2.50 10.02 8.15
CA PRO A 53 -2.91 9.72 9.53
C PRO A 53 -3.59 8.35 9.63
N GLY A 54 -3.11 7.50 10.55
CA GLY A 54 -3.68 6.17 10.78
C GLY A 54 -3.34 5.08 9.73
N GLY A 55 -2.48 5.37 8.74
CA GLY A 55 -2.10 4.36 7.76
C GLY A 55 -1.38 4.89 6.53
N PHE A 56 -1.71 4.31 5.37
CA PHE A 56 -1.07 4.64 4.11
C PHE A 56 -2.09 4.67 2.97
N ARG A 57 -1.95 5.65 2.07
CA ARG A 57 -2.62 5.65 0.78
C ARG A 57 -1.73 5.00 -0.26
N VAL A 58 -2.22 3.92 -0.87
CA VAL A 58 -1.61 3.27 -2.03
C VAL A 58 -2.17 3.92 -3.29
N ILE A 59 -1.31 4.38 -4.18
CA ILE A 59 -1.69 5.01 -5.46
C ILE A 59 -1.04 4.23 -6.59
N ALA A 60 -1.81 3.86 -7.60
CA ALA A 60 -1.31 3.10 -8.75
C ALA A 60 -2.11 3.41 -10.03
N PHE A 61 -1.77 2.78 -11.15
CA PHE A 61 -2.56 2.92 -12.39
C PHE A 61 -3.96 2.31 -12.22
N ARG A 62 -4.99 2.96 -12.77
CA ARG A 62 -6.37 2.46 -12.70
C ARG A 62 -6.53 1.07 -13.35
N SER A 63 -5.78 0.77 -14.41
CA SER A 63 -5.85 -0.50 -15.13
C SER A 63 -5.50 -1.75 -14.31
N ILE A 64 -4.83 -1.59 -13.17
CA ILE A 64 -4.42 -2.69 -12.27
C ILE A 64 -5.19 -2.72 -10.95
N GLU A 65 -6.26 -1.94 -10.84
CA GLU A 65 -7.04 -1.78 -9.60
C GLU A 65 -7.54 -3.12 -9.03
N ALA A 66 -8.11 -3.99 -9.88
CA ALA A 66 -8.64 -5.28 -9.44
C ALA A 66 -7.55 -6.20 -8.87
N TYR A 67 -6.36 -6.20 -9.48
CA TYR A 67 -5.21 -6.96 -8.97
C TYR A 67 -4.73 -6.43 -7.63
N LEU A 68 -4.62 -5.10 -7.48
CA LEU A 68 -4.22 -4.48 -6.21
C LEU A 68 -5.22 -4.76 -5.10
N ARG A 69 -6.53 -4.67 -5.38
CA ARG A 69 -7.60 -4.99 -4.43
C ARG A 69 -7.44 -6.42 -3.91
N LEU A 70 -7.29 -7.40 -4.79
CA LEU A 70 -7.10 -8.80 -4.41
C LEU A 70 -5.87 -9.00 -3.52
N LEU A 71 -4.74 -8.37 -3.86
CA LEU A 71 -3.51 -8.46 -3.06
C LEU A 71 -3.69 -7.83 -1.68
N LEU A 72 -4.30 -6.66 -1.60
CA LEU A 72 -4.53 -5.94 -0.34
C LEU A 72 -5.48 -6.71 0.58
N GLU A 73 -6.59 -7.23 0.05
CA GLU A 73 -7.54 -8.06 0.80
C GLU A 73 -6.87 -9.34 1.32
N THR A 74 -6.13 -10.04 0.46
CA THR A 74 -5.41 -11.27 0.85
C THR A 74 -4.35 -10.97 1.91
N ALA A 75 -3.59 -9.88 1.76
CA ALA A 75 -2.58 -9.47 2.72
C ALA A 75 -3.16 -8.95 4.05
N ALA A 76 -4.42 -8.49 4.05
CA ALA A 76 -5.14 -8.05 5.25
C ALA A 76 -5.93 -9.19 5.92
N ALA A 77 -6.00 -10.37 5.30
CA ALA A 77 -6.76 -11.49 5.83
C ALA A 77 -6.28 -11.90 7.25
N PRO A 78 -7.20 -12.27 8.15
CA PRO A 78 -6.85 -12.73 9.50
C PRO A 78 -5.82 -13.87 9.50
N GLY A 79 -4.94 -13.90 10.49
CA GLY A 79 -3.94 -14.97 10.65
C GLY A 79 -2.72 -14.86 9.73
N THR A 80 -2.63 -13.85 8.88
CA THR A 80 -1.48 -13.66 7.98
C THR A 80 -0.39 -12.74 8.58
N TRP A 81 -0.39 -12.51 9.89
CA TRP A 81 0.52 -11.56 10.56
C TRP A 81 1.99 -11.87 10.30
N LEU A 82 2.82 -10.83 10.24
CA LEU A 82 4.26 -10.99 10.17
C LEU A 82 4.83 -11.06 11.58
N ASP A 83 5.64 -12.08 11.85
CA ASP A 83 6.42 -12.14 13.09
C ASP A 83 7.40 -10.96 13.17
N PRO A 84 7.78 -10.51 14.38
CA PRO A 84 8.81 -9.51 14.56
C PRO A 84 10.10 -9.93 13.84
N ARG A 85 10.69 -9.00 13.07
CA ARG A 85 11.98 -9.19 12.42
C ARG A 85 13.14 -8.88 13.37
#